data_AF-A0A8J7X5R5-F1
#
_entry.id   AF-A0A8J7X5R5-F1
#
_cell.length_a   1.000
_cell.length_b   1.000
_cell.length_c   1.000
_cell.angle_alpha   90.00
_cell.angle_beta   90.00
_cell.angle_gamma   90.00
#
_symmetry.space_group_name_H-M   'P 1'
#
loop_
_entity.id
_entity.type
_entity.pdbx_description
1 polymer ?
#
loop_
_entity_poly.entity_id
_entity_poly.type
_entity_poly.pdbx_seq_one_letter_code
_entity_poly.pdbx_strand_id
1 'polypeptide(L)'
;MNPNIKLLRDAINLIPDHGFVKNPDQRRNALLNKINAIEKMILEDNYDEAKDKLENDVRDKLDKWLVDDYQVTDPLQLSKEEIIELVNEIINRFNLM
;
A
#
# COMPACT_ATOMS: atom_id res chain seq x y z
N MET A 1 -2.88 14.86 -5.43
CA MET A 1 -2.44 13.54 -4.95
C MET A 1 -1.69 12.85 -6.08
N ASN A 2 -0.51 12.29 -5.81
CA ASN A 2 0.24 11.51 -6.80
C ASN A 2 -0.63 10.33 -7.30
N PRO A 3 -0.80 10.13 -8.63
CA PRO A 3 -1.72 9.10 -9.16
C PRO A 3 -1.40 7.68 -8.69
N ASN A 4 -0.12 7.35 -8.55
CA ASN A 4 0.33 6.04 -8.09
C ASN A 4 -0.01 5.80 -6.62
N ILE A 5 0.20 6.82 -5.79
CA ILE A 5 -0.12 6.76 -4.36
C ILE A 5 -1.63 6.72 -4.15
N LYS A 6 -2.40 7.42 -4.99
CA LYS A 6 -3.86 7.34 -5.00
C LYS A 6 -4.32 5.91 -5.31
N LEU A 7 -3.78 5.29 -6.35
CA LEU A 7 -4.12 3.91 -6.72
C LEU A 7 -3.84 2.93 -5.57
N LEU A 8 -2.68 3.04 -4.92
CA LEU A 8 -2.34 2.22 -3.75
C LEU A 8 -3.29 2.45 -2.56
N ARG A 9 -3.64 3.71 -2.30
CA ARG A 9 -4.61 4.06 -1.25
C ARG A 9 -5.97 3.43 -1.52
N ASP A 10 -6.45 3.52 -2.75
CA ASP A 10 -7.74 2.99 -3.17
C ASP A 10 -7.75 1.46 -3.05
N ALA A 11 -6.68 0.79 -3.51
CA ALA A 11 -6.50 -0.66 -3.34
C ALA A 11 -6.60 -1.08 -1.86
N ILE A 12 -5.93 -0.37 -0.94
CA ILE A 12 -5.98 -0.67 0.51
C ILE A 12 -7.36 -0.44 1.11
N ASN A 13 -8.13 0.54 0.61
CA ASN A 13 -9.51 0.74 1.06
C ASN A 13 -10.45 -0.39 0.60
N LEU A 14 -10.15 -1.03 -0.52
CA LEU A 14 -10.99 -2.09 -1.08
C LEU A 14 -10.71 -3.47 -0.47
N ILE A 15 -9.55 -3.68 0.16
CA ILE A 15 -9.23 -4.95 0.85
C ILE A 15 -10.39 -5.29 1.81
N PRO A 16 -10.99 -6.47 1.76
CA PRO A 16 -12.04 -6.83 2.69
C PRO A 16 -11.47 -7.06 4.10
N ASP A 17 -12.30 -6.95 5.14
CA ASP A 17 -11.83 -7.10 6.54
C ASP A 17 -11.22 -8.47 6.81
N HIS A 18 -11.75 -9.53 6.20
CA HIS A 18 -11.15 -10.88 6.27
C HIS A 18 -9.81 -11.00 5.54
N GLY A 19 -9.44 -9.98 4.75
CA GLY A 19 -8.11 -9.86 4.14
C GLY A 19 -7.01 -9.49 5.11
N PHE A 20 -7.35 -8.99 6.31
CA PHE A 20 -6.37 -8.63 7.34
C PHE A 20 -6.28 -9.68 8.45
N VAL A 21 -5.05 -9.99 8.85
CA VAL A 21 -4.76 -10.88 10.00
C VAL A 21 -5.11 -10.17 11.32
N LYS A 22 -6.35 -10.27 11.81
CA LYS A 22 -6.84 -9.58 13.03
C LYS A 22 -6.85 -8.05 12.90
N ASN A 23 -7.76 -7.40 13.65
CA ASN A 23 -7.88 -5.94 13.75
C ASN A 23 -7.87 -5.21 12.38
N PRO A 24 -8.75 -5.58 11.43
CA PRO A 24 -8.75 -5.04 10.07
C PRO A 24 -8.76 -3.52 10.04
N ASP A 25 -9.69 -2.89 10.77
CA ASP A 25 -9.80 -1.42 10.83
C ASP A 25 -8.51 -0.74 11.27
N GLN A 26 -7.88 -1.25 12.34
CA GLN A 26 -6.65 -0.67 12.88
C GLN A 26 -5.51 -0.77 11.86
N ARG A 27 -5.38 -1.92 11.20
CA ARG A 27 -4.30 -2.18 10.23
C ARG A 27 -4.49 -1.41 8.94
N ARG A 28 -5.72 -1.36 8.42
CA ARG A 28 -6.10 -0.51 7.29
C ARG A 28 -5.77 0.95 7.58
N ASN A 29 -6.23 1.48 8.73
CA ASN A 29 -5.95 2.86 9.11
C ASN A 29 -4.44 3.12 9.27
N ALA A 30 -3.68 2.18 9.82
CA ALA A 30 -2.24 2.30 9.93
C ALA A 30 -1.54 2.36 8.56
N LEU A 31 -1.95 1.53 7.59
CA LEU A 31 -1.45 1.57 6.21
C LEU A 31 -1.80 2.91 5.53
N LEU A 32 -3.05 3.36 5.65
CA LEU A 32 -3.50 4.64 5.08
C LEU A 32 -2.72 5.83 5.67
N ASN A 33 -2.39 5.80 6.96
CA ASN A 33 -1.56 6.82 7.59
C ASN A 33 -0.13 6.84 7.04
N LYS A 34 0.45 5.68 6.76
CA LYS A 34 1.78 5.57 6.14
C LYS A 34 1.76 6.13 4.72
N ILE A 35 0.73 5.82 3.95
CA ILE A 35 0.50 6.34 2.59
C ILE A 35 0.34 7.86 2.59
N ASN A 36 -0.40 8.42 3.55
CA ASN A 36 -0.51 9.88 3.70
C ASN A 36 0.85 10.53 3.99
N ALA A 37 1.72 9.86 4.74
CA ALA A 37 3.07 10.37 5.01
C ALA A 37 3.95 10.32 3.75
N ILE A 38 3.87 9.23 2.98
CA ILE A 38 4.58 9.11 1.69
C ILE A 38 4.12 10.20 0.71
N GLU A 39 2.82 10.45 0.62
CA GLU A 39 2.28 11.54 -0.21
C GLU A 39 2.88 12.90 0.17
N LYS A 40 3.00 13.20 1.47
CA LYS A 40 3.64 14.43 1.93
C LYS A 40 5.13 14.50 1.53
N MET A 41 5.86 13.40 1.70
CA MET A 41 7.26 13.32 1.30
C MET A 41 7.44 13.59 -0.20
N ILE A 42 6.57 13.06 -1.05
CA ILE A 42 6.58 13.34 -2.50
C ILE A 42 6.32 14.82 -2.78
N LEU A 43 5.35 15.44 -2.09
CA LEU A 43 5.03 16.86 -2.26
C LEU A 43 6.16 17.79 -1.78
N GLU A 44 7.04 17.29 -0.92
CA GLU A 44 8.23 17.99 -0.40
C GLU A 44 9.50 17.62 -1.17
N ASP A 45 9.38 16.92 -2.30
CA ASP A 45 10.49 16.41 -3.14
C ASP A 45 11.47 15.46 -2.40
N ASN A 46 11.04 14.88 -1.28
CA ASN A 46 11.79 13.89 -0.50
C ASN A 46 11.57 12.46 -1.06
N TYR A 47 11.95 12.25 -2.33
CA TYR A 47 11.69 11.00 -3.05
C TYR A 47 12.42 9.79 -2.45
N ASP A 48 13.65 9.96 -1.96
CA ASP A 48 14.42 8.88 -1.34
C ASP A 48 13.75 8.37 -0.05
N GLU A 49 13.27 9.28 0.81
CA GLU A 49 12.54 8.91 2.02
C GLU A 49 11.17 8.30 1.71
N ALA A 50 10.48 8.82 0.68
CA ALA A 50 9.21 8.26 0.22
C ALA A 50 9.38 6.80 -0.25
N LYS A 51 10.46 6.54 -1.00
CA LYS A 51 10.83 5.21 -1.48
C LYS A 51 11.18 4.28 -0.32
N ASP A 52 12.07 4.69 0.58
CA ASP A 52 12.44 3.92 1.77
C ASP A 52 11.20 3.50 2.56
N LYS A 53 10.24 4.41 2.72
CA LYS A 53 9.01 4.14 3.46
C LYS A 53 8.04 3.21 2.72
N LEU A 54 8.00 3.25 1.39
CA LEU A 54 7.25 2.26 0.61
C LEU A 54 7.84 0.86 0.78
N GLU A 55 9.17 0.75 0.68
CA GLU A 55 9.90 -0.52 0.70
C GLU A 55 9.96 -1.15 2.09
N ASN A 56 10.36 -0.38 3.09
CA ASN A 56 10.69 -0.90 4.42
C ASN A 56 9.54 -0.81 5.42
N ASP A 57 8.50 -0.02 5.13
CA ASP A 57 7.35 0.11 6.01
C ASP A 57 6.07 -0.44 5.35
N VAL A 58 5.63 0.14 4.24
CA VAL A 58 4.34 -0.26 3.62
C VAL A 58 4.39 -1.71 3.12
N ARG A 59 5.39 -2.08 2.32
CA ARG A 59 5.54 -3.45 1.78
C ARG A 59 5.68 -4.49 2.90
N ASP A 60 6.50 -4.22 3.91
CA ASP A 60 6.66 -5.09 5.10
C ASP A 60 5.32 -5.31 5.82
N LYS A 61 4.52 -4.25 5.97
CA LYS A 61 3.22 -4.37 6.63
C LYS A 61 2.22 -5.12 5.78
N LEU A 62 2.15 -4.88 4.48
CA LEU A 62 1.28 -5.64 3.59
C LEU A 62 1.60 -7.14 3.65
N ASP A 63 2.88 -7.49 3.63
CA ASP A 63 3.29 -8.89 3.72
C ASP A 63 2.88 -9.54 5.05
N LYS A 64 3.11 -8.86 6.17
CA LYS A 64 2.80 -9.40 7.51
C LYS A 64 1.33 -9.31 7.89
N TRP A 65 0.59 -8.37 7.33
CA TRP A 65 -0.75 -8.03 7.81
C TRP A 65 -1.88 -8.57 6.96
N LEU A 66 -1.61 -8.91 5.71
CA LEU A 66 -2.59 -9.53 4.84
C LEU A 66 -2.51 -11.04 4.94
N VAL A 67 -3.68 -11.68 4.85
CA VAL A 67 -3.79 -13.12 4.68
C VAL A 67 -3.33 -13.46 3.25
N ASP A 68 -2.59 -14.55 3.07
CA ASP A 68 -2.00 -14.86 1.75
C ASP A 68 -3.06 -15.13 0.67
N ASP A 69 -4.15 -15.80 1.04
CA ASP A 69 -5.18 -16.33 0.14
C ASP A 69 -6.58 -15.77 0.44
N TYR A 70 -6.67 -14.53 0.94
CA TYR A 70 -7.98 -13.94 1.20
C TYR A 70 -8.81 -13.87 -0.07
N GLN A 71 -10.10 -14.19 0.08
CA GLN A 71 -11.01 -14.23 -1.05
C GLN A 71 -11.36 -12.82 -1.51
N VAL A 72 -11.15 -12.60 -2.81
CA VAL A 72 -11.54 -11.41 -3.57
C VAL A 72 -12.94 -11.66 -4.12
N THR A 73 -13.93 -10.90 -3.66
CA THR A 73 -15.34 -11.08 -4.03
C THR A 73 -15.86 -10.01 -4.99
N ASP A 74 -15.09 -8.93 -5.18
CA ASP A 74 -15.38 -7.81 -6.07
C ASP A 74 -14.27 -7.70 -7.13
N PRO A 75 -14.57 -7.51 -8.42
CA PRO A 75 -13.56 -7.36 -9.47
C PRO A 75 -12.58 -6.19 -9.27
N LEU A 76 -12.91 -5.21 -8.42
CA LEU A 76 -12.05 -4.08 -8.08
C LEU A 76 -11.12 -4.39 -6.89
N GLN A 77 -11.35 -5.48 -6.18
CA GLN A 77 -10.47 -5.92 -5.11
C GLN A 77 -9.23 -6.59 -5.70
N LEU A 78 -8.08 -6.30 -5.10
CA LEU A 78 -6.81 -6.93 -5.43
C LEU A 78 -6.49 -8.00 -4.39
N SER A 79 -5.85 -9.08 -4.83
CA SER A 79 -5.21 -10.08 -3.97
C SER A 79 -3.97 -9.52 -3.27
N LYS A 80 -3.45 -10.24 -2.26
CA LYS A 80 -2.21 -9.83 -1.55
C LYS A 80 -1.05 -9.64 -2.55
N GLU A 81 -0.89 -10.58 -3.47
CA GLU A 81 0.18 -10.56 -4.48
C GLU A 81 0.06 -9.34 -5.39
N GLU A 82 -1.15 -9.03 -5.89
CA GLU A 82 -1.37 -7.86 -6.75
C GLU A 82 -1.12 -6.54 -6.02
N ILE A 83 -1.44 -6.45 -4.71
CA ILE A 83 -1.14 -5.25 -3.92
C ILE A 83 0.37 -5.10 -3.68
N ILE A 84 1.07 -6.21 -3.39
CA ILE A 84 2.53 -6.19 -3.25
C ILE A 84 3.18 -5.79 -4.57
N GLU A 85 2.70 -6.31 -5.70
CA GLU A 85 3.25 -5.98 -7.00
C GLU A 85 2.98 -4.52 -7.38
N LEU A 86 1.78 -4.00 -7.08
CA LEU A 86 1.50 -2.57 -7.20
C LEU A 86 2.52 -1.73 -6.41
N VAL A 87 2.86 -2.11 -5.17
CA VAL A 87 3.88 -1.41 -4.40
C VAL A 87 5.27 -1.51 -5.06
N ASN A 88 5.66 -2.68 -5.55
CA ASN A 88 6.93 -2.86 -6.25
C ASN A 88 7.00 -1.99 -7.52
N GLU A 89 5.93 -1.92 -8.31
CA GLU A 89 5.85 -1.05 -9.49
C GLU A 89 6.01 0.43 -9.12
N ILE A 90 5.39 0.86 -8.02
CA ILE A 90 5.52 2.24 -7.54
C ILE A 90 6.98 2.52 -7.15
N ILE A 91 7.61 1.65 -6.37
CA ILE A 91 9.02 1.76 -5.98
C ILE A 91 9.92 1.83 -7.22
N ASN A 92 9.67 1.00 -8.23
CA ASN A 92 10.43 1.01 -9.47
C ASN A 92 10.30 2.33 -10.23
N ARG A 93 9.14 2.98 -10.21
CA ARG A 93 8.94 4.31 -10.83
C ARG A 93 9.74 5.39 -10.12
N PHE A 94 9.92 5.31 -8.80
CA PHE A 94 10.81 6.22 -8.08
C PHE A 94 12.28 6.09 -8.52
N ASN A 95 12.73 4.90 -8.95
CA ASN A 95 14.09 4.72 -9.47
C ASN A 95 14.33 5.35 -10.86
N LEU A 96 13.26 5.76 -11.55
CA LEU A 96 13.32 6.36 -12.89
C LEU A 96 13.16 7.88 -12.87
N MET A 97 12.94 8.47 -11.69
CA MET A 97 12.83 9.92 -11.47
C MET A 97 14.20 10.48 -11.09
#